data_AF-A0A5J4RPG8-F1
#
_entry.id   AF-A0A5J4RPG8-F1
#
_cell.length_a   1.000
_cell.length_b   1.000
_cell.length_c   1.000
_cell.angle_alpha   90.00
_cell.angle_beta   90.00
_cell.angle_gamma   90.00
#
_symmetry.space_group_name_H-M   'P 1'
#
loop_
_entity.id
_entity.type
_entity.pdbx_description
1 polymer ?
#
loop_
_entity_poly.entity_id
_entity_poly.type
_entity_poly.pdbx_seq_one_letter_code
_entity_poly.pdbx_strand_id
1 'polypeptide(L)'
;MKQGTKKRGQKAVIQRNSYTAEHREKARRYYLMGLNLQEISKLLNGISVRTIEKWQLKEKWTALREAEPIKKQVWQLQQAGKSYSEIAGLLKINRVTVWRWLKQVKETEPNK
;
A
#
# COMPACT_ATOMS: atom_id res chain seq x y z
N MET A 1 -13.72 24.60 -59.04
CA MET A 1 -13.45 23.62 -57.95
C MET A 1 -12.83 24.37 -56.77
N LYS A 2 -13.56 24.60 -55.67
CA LYS A 2 -13.02 25.28 -54.47
C LYS A 2 -12.75 24.22 -53.40
N GLN A 3 -11.48 23.90 -53.14
CA GLN A 3 -11.12 22.97 -52.07
C GLN A 3 -11.15 23.71 -50.72
N GLY A 4 -12.09 23.31 -49.86
CA GLY A 4 -12.18 23.80 -48.49
C GLY A 4 -11.05 23.26 -47.64
N THR A 5 -10.21 24.15 -47.12
CA THR A 5 -9.13 23.80 -46.17
C THR A 5 -9.73 23.45 -44.80
N LYS A 6 -9.64 22.18 -44.40
CA LYS A 6 -10.05 21.69 -43.08
C LYS A 6 -9.18 22.33 -41.98
N LYS A 7 -9.76 23.20 -41.15
CA LYS A 7 -9.13 23.74 -39.94
C LYS A 7 -8.89 22.61 -38.94
N ARG A 8 -7.62 22.28 -38.65
CA ARG A 8 -7.24 21.36 -37.58
C ARG A 8 -7.48 22.06 -36.24
N GLY A 9 -8.43 21.56 -35.44
CA GLY A 9 -8.70 22.09 -34.10
C GLY A 9 -7.45 21.97 -33.22
N GLN A 10 -7.07 23.08 -32.57
CA GLN A 10 -5.96 23.12 -31.63
C GLN A 10 -6.33 22.25 -30.41
N LYS A 11 -5.56 21.17 -30.17
CA LYS A 11 -5.74 20.35 -28.97
C LYS A 11 -5.29 21.16 -27.76
N ALA A 12 -6.14 21.26 -26.74
CA ALA A 12 -5.81 21.95 -25.51
C ALA A 12 -4.53 21.37 -24.87
N VAL A 13 -3.63 22.23 -24.44
CA VAL A 13 -2.39 21.84 -23.76
C VAL A 13 -2.75 21.25 -22.40
N ILE A 14 -2.57 19.95 -22.24
CA ILE A 14 -2.79 19.25 -20.97
C ILE A 14 -1.68 19.70 -20.01
N GLN A 15 -2.03 20.54 -19.02
CA GLN A 15 -1.12 20.87 -17.94
C GLN A 15 -0.87 19.62 -17.09
N ARG A 16 0.40 19.29 -16.87
CA ARG A 16 0.80 18.14 -16.05
C ARG A 16 0.90 18.59 -14.59
N ASN A 17 0.22 17.89 -13.69
CA ASN A 17 0.41 18.10 -12.25
C ASN A 17 1.86 17.81 -11.88
N SER A 18 2.51 18.78 -11.24
CA SER A 18 3.86 18.63 -10.70
C SER A 18 3.76 18.16 -9.25
N TYR A 19 4.32 16.99 -8.95
CA TYR A 19 4.35 16.44 -7.60
C TYR A 19 5.75 16.62 -7.00
N THR A 20 5.83 17.32 -5.87
CA THR A 20 7.09 17.56 -5.15
C THR A 20 7.59 16.30 -4.41
N ALA A 21 8.86 16.30 -4.00
CA ALA A 21 9.44 15.23 -3.20
C ALA A 21 8.74 15.07 -1.82
N GLU A 22 8.33 16.17 -1.20
CA GLU A 22 7.61 16.16 0.08
C GLU A 22 6.30 15.37 0.02
N HIS A 23 5.56 15.50 -1.09
CA HIS A 23 4.34 14.74 -1.30
C HIS A 23 4.59 13.23 -1.31
N ARG A 24 5.70 12.81 -1.92
CA ARG A 24 6.10 11.41 -1.97
C ARG A 24 6.48 10.90 -0.58
N GLU A 25 7.23 11.68 0.17
CA GLU A 25 7.65 11.31 1.52
C GLU A 25 6.47 11.19 2.48
N LYS A 26 5.52 12.14 2.44
CA LYS A 26 4.27 12.06 3.20
C LYS A 26 3.46 10.81 2.81
N ALA A 27 3.33 10.53 1.51
CA ALA A 27 2.66 9.33 1.03
C ALA A 27 3.31 8.04 1.57
N ARG A 28 4.65 7.97 1.55
CA ARG A 28 5.41 6.84 2.09
C ARG A 28 5.15 6.66 3.59
N ARG A 29 5.19 7.75 4.36
CA ARG A 29 4.95 7.71 5.81
C ARG A 29 3.54 7.18 6.13
N TYR A 30 2.51 7.68 5.45
CA TYR A 30 1.14 7.19 5.63
C TYR A 30 0.98 5.72 5.23
N TYR A 31 1.64 5.29 4.17
CA TYR A 31 1.64 3.87 3.77
C TYR A 31 2.24 2.96 4.83
N LEU A 32 3.37 3.37 5.44
CA LEU A 32 4.03 2.63 6.52
C LEU A 32 3.21 2.64 7.82
N MET A 33 2.44 3.70 8.08
CA MET A 33 1.46 3.74 9.17
C MET A 33 0.26 2.79 8.97
N GLY A 34 0.15 2.15 7.81
CA GLY A 34 -0.85 1.14 7.53
C GLY A 34 -2.02 1.60 6.66
N LEU A 35 -2.06 2.88 6.26
CA LEU A 35 -3.13 3.39 5.40
C LEU A 35 -3.06 2.75 4.01
N ASN A 36 -4.22 2.66 3.35
CA ASN A 36 -4.34 2.19 1.98
C ASN A 36 -4.12 3.35 0.99
N LEU A 37 -3.84 3.03 -0.28
CA LEU A 37 -3.53 4.06 -1.29
C LEU A 37 -4.69 5.04 -1.55
N GLN A 38 -5.94 4.60 -1.39
CA GLN A 38 -7.13 5.42 -1.58
C GLN A 38 -7.26 6.48 -0.48
N GLU A 39 -7.02 6.09 0.77
CA GLU A 39 -6.98 6.98 1.93
C GLU A 39 -5.86 8.00 1.80
N ILE A 40 -4.67 7.54 1.40
CA ILE A 40 -3.51 8.42 1.19
C ILE A 40 -3.79 9.44 0.08
N SER A 41 -4.43 9.02 -1.00
CA SER A 41 -4.83 9.91 -2.11
C SER A 41 -5.78 11.02 -1.64
N LYS A 42 -6.74 10.69 -0.77
CA LYS A 42 -7.66 11.67 -0.17
C LYS A 42 -6.94 12.66 0.75
N LEU A 43 -5.98 12.18 1.55
CA LEU A 43 -5.23 13.00 2.50
C LEU A 43 -4.24 13.97 1.83
N LEU A 44 -3.71 13.61 0.66
CA LEU A 44 -2.70 14.40 -0.04
C LEU A 44 -3.28 15.38 -1.07
N ASN A 45 -4.55 15.78 -0.93
CA ASN A 45 -5.20 16.84 -1.69
C ASN A 45 -4.92 16.81 -3.21
N GLY A 46 -5.35 15.72 -3.87
CA GLY A 46 -5.36 15.66 -5.35
C GLY A 46 -4.20 14.89 -5.99
N ILE A 47 -3.40 14.16 -5.21
CA ILE A 47 -2.48 13.16 -5.78
C ILE A 47 -3.28 11.93 -6.19
N SER A 48 -3.18 11.57 -7.47
CA SER A 48 -3.86 10.38 -7.98
C SER A 48 -3.33 9.11 -7.32
N VAL A 49 -4.22 8.16 -7.05
CA VAL A 49 -3.85 6.82 -6.54
C VAL A 49 -2.79 6.17 -7.42
N ARG A 50 -2.89 6.33 -8.75
CA ARG A 50 -1.93 5.80 -9.73
C ARG A 50 -0.53 6.41 -9.57
N THR A 51 -0.45 7.68 -9.16
CA THR A 51 0.83 8.32 -8.86
C THR A 51 1.46 7.70 -7.61
N ILE A 52 0.67 7.51 -6.56
CA ILE A 52 1.14 6.91 -5.30
C ILE A 52 1.55 5.45 -5.53
N GLU A 53 0.79 4.70 -6.31
CA GLU A 53 1.12 3.32 -6.72
C GLU A 53 2.46 3.25 -7.45
N LYS A 54 2.72 4.18 -8.39
CA LYS A 54 4.04 4.27 -9.05
C LYS A 54 5.17 4.50 -8.06
N TRP A 55 4.97 5.35 -7.06
CA TRP A 55 5.98 5.58 -6.01
C TRP A 55 6.19 4.34 -5.14
N GLN A 56 5.10 3.70 -4.72
CA GLN A 56 5.12 2.45 -3.95
C GLN A 56 5.91 1.36 -4.66
N LEU A 57 5.69 1.17 -5.97
CA LEU A 57 6.40 0.18 -6.77
C LEU A 57 7.88 0.54 -6.96
N LYS A 58 8.17 1.80 -7.31
CA LYS A 58 9.53 2.27 -7.56
C LYS A 58 10.44 2.12 -6.34
N GLU A 59 9.90 2.39 -5.16
CA GLU A 59 10.65 2.37 -3.89
C GLU A 59 10.36 1.11 -3.06
N LYS A 60 9.66 0.13 -3.63
CA LYS A 60 9.33 -1.16 -2.99
C LYS A 60 8.75 -0.99 -1.57
N TRP A 61 7.80 -0.07 -1.39
CA TRP A 61 7.25 0.21 -0.05
C TRP A 61 6.62 -1.01 0.61
N THR A 62 6.13 -1.99 -0.16
CA THR A 62 5.63 -3.27 0.36
C THR A 62 6.67 -4.07 1.13
N ALA A 63 7.95 -3.98 0.75
CA ALA A 63 9.04 -4.59 1.50
C ALA A 63 9.36 -3.81 2.79
N LEU A 64 9.14 -2.49 2.77
CA LEU A 64 9.36 -1.60 3.91
C LEU A 64 8.21 -1.61 4.92
N ARG A 65 7.00 -1.97 4.47
CA ARG A 65 5.84 -2.20 5.34
C ARG A 65 6.08 -3.51 6.06
N GLU A 66 7.00 -3.46 7.01
CA GLU A 66 7.26 -4.51 7.96
C GLU A 66 5.94 -4.82 8.66
N ALA A 67 5.26 -5.84 8.16
CA ALA A 67 4.28 -6.57 8.93
C ALA A 67 4.96 -7.41 10.03
N GLU A 68 6.30 -7.36 10.14
CA GLU A 68 7.07 -8.05 11.16
C GLU A 68 6.54 -7.84 12.58
N PRO A 69 6.17 -6.62 13.04
CA PRO A 69 5.75 -6.45 14.43
C PRO A 69 4.49 -7.24 14.73
N ILE A 70 3.49 -7.18 13.85
CA ILE A 70 2.20 -7.87 14.06
C ILE A 70 2.33 -9.36 13.76
N LYS A 71 3.08 -9.76 12.74
CA LYS A 71 3.36 -11.19 12.45
C LYS A 71 4.12 -11.85 13.60
N LYS A 72 5.11 -11.16 14.16
CA LYS A 72 5.88 -11.62 15.32
C LYS A 72 4.99 -11.69 16.57
N GLN A 73 4.10 -10.72 16.78
CA GLN A 73 3.09 -10.79 17.84
C GLN A 73 2.13 -11.97 17.64
N VAL A 74 1.65 -12.21 16.42
CA VAL A 74 0.81 -13.38 16.09
C VAL A 74 1.55 -14.68 16.42
N TRP A 75 2.83 -14.78 16.07
CA TRP A 75 3.66 -15.93 16.40
C TRP A 75 3.83 -16.10 17.91
N GLN A 76 4.17 -15.04 18.63
CA GLN A 76 4.31 -15.05 20.10
C GLN A 76 3.01 -15.47 20.79
N LEU A 77 1.87 -14.96 20.34
CA LEU A 77 0.56 -15.33 20.90
C LEU A 77 0.22 -16.78 20.62
N GLN A 78 0.57 -17.31 19.45
CA GLN A 78 0.40 -18.74 19.17
C GLN A 78 1.28 -19.56 20.11
N GLN A 79 2.55 -19.19 20.28
CA GLN A 79 3.47 -19.90 21.18
C GLN A 79 3.03 -19.84 22.65
N ALA A 80 2.29 -18.79 23.02
CA ALA A 80 1.60 -18.68 24.31
C ALA A 80 0.31 -19.54 24.41
N GLY A 81 0.02 -20.38 23.41
CA GLY A 81 -1.11 -21.31 23.40
C GLY A 81 -2.44 -20.71 22.93
N LYS A 82 -2.45 -19.48 22.39
CA LYS A 82 -3.70 -18.84 21.92
C LYS A 82 -4.20 -19.44 20.61
N SER A 83 -5.51 -19.63 20.52
CA SER A 83 -6.18 -20.10 19.31
C SER A 83 -6.24 -18.99 18.25
N TYR A 84 -6.41 -19.39 16.98
CA TYR A 84 -6.53 -18.44 15.86
C TYR A 84 -7.63 -17.39 16.06
N SER A 85 -8.75 -17.79 16.67
CA SER A 85 -9.89 -16.91 16.95
C SER A 85 -9.58 -15.89 18.04
N GLU A 86 -8.86 -16.29 19.09
CA GLU A 86 -8.42 -15.37 20.15
C GLU A 86 -7.40 -14.37 19.63
N ILE A 87 -6.43 -14.81 18.84
CA ILE A 87 -5.40 -13.94 18.24
C ILE A 87 -6.07 -12.90 17.32
N ALA A 88 -7.02 -13.33 16.50
CA ALA A 88 -7.82 -12.45 15.65
C ALA A 88 -8.55 -11.38 16.46
N GLY A 89 -9.16 -11.76 17.59
CA GLY A 89 -9.83 -10.84 18.51
C GLY A 89 -8.87 -9.84 19.17
N LEU A 90 -7.74 -10.32 19.68
CA LEU A 90 -6.74 -9.50 20.39
C LEU A 90 -6.11 -8.45 19.48
N LEU A 91 -5.77 -8.84 18.25
CA LEU A 91 -5.10 -7.96 17.28
C LEU A 91 -6.08 -7.24 16.33
N LYS A 92 -7.40 -7.48 16.48
CA LYS A 92 -8.45 -6.94 15.62
C LYS A 92 -8.18 -7.18 14.12
N ILE A 93 -7.68 -8.38 13.79
CA ILE A 93 -7.39 -8.81 12.41
C ILE A 93 -8.23 -10.02 12.03
N ASN A 94 -8.44 -10.24 10.73
CA ASN A 94 -9.19 -11.40 10.24
C ASN A 94 -8.47 -12.72 10.55
N ARG A 95 -9.22 -13.73 11.01
CA ARG A 95 -8.73 -15.10 11.26
C ARG A 95 -7.95 -15.69 10.08
N VAL A 96 -8.38 -15.44 8.84
CA VAL A 96 -7.68 -15.90 7.63
C VAL A 96 -6.29 -15.26 7.51
N THR A 97 -6.16 -14.00 7.91
CA THR A 97 -4.87 -13.28 7.95
C THR A 97 -3.94 -13.90 8.99
N VAL A 98 -4.47 -14.23 10.18
CA VAL A 98 -3.72 -14.93 11.24
C VAL A 98 -3.15 -16.25 10.71
N TRP A 99 -3.99 -17.08 10.09
CA TRP A 99 -3.56 -18.35 9.50
C TRP A 99 -2.46 -18.16 8.44
N ARG A 100 -2.66 -17.20 7.53
CA ARG A 100 -1.68 -16.91 6.46
C ARG A 100 -0.33 -16.49 7.04
N TRP A 101 -0.34 -15.65 8.07
CA TRP A 101 0.89 -15.19 8.70
C TRP A 101 1.61 -16.30 9.48
N LEU A 102 0.88 -17.13 10.23
CA LEU A 102 1.46 -18.28 10.90
C LEU A 102 2.06 -19.29 9.91
N LYS A 103 1.41 -19.50 8.76
CA LYS A 103 1.96 -20.33 7.68
C LYS A 103 3.28 -19.75 7.15
N GLN A 104 3.31 -18.44 6.86
CA GLN A 104 4.52 -17.77 6.38
C GLN A 104 5.67 -17.86 7.40
N VAL A 105 5.39 -17.67 8.69
CA VAL A 105 6.42 -17.76 9.75
C VAL A 105 7.02 -19.17 9.84
N LYS A 106 6.18 -20.21 9.74
CA LYS A 106 6.65 -21.61 9.70
C LYS A 106 7.50 -21.94 8.47
N GLU A 107 7.23 -21.30 7.34
CA GLU A 107 8.03 -21.47 6.10
C GLU A 107 9.39 -20.75 6.20
N THR A 108 9.46 -19.62 6.93
CA THR A 108 10.70 -18.85 7.12
C THR A 108 11.59 -19.34 8.27
N GLU A 109 11.04 -20.04 9.26
CA GLU A 109 11.81 -20.67 10.35
C GLU A 109 11.85 -22.19 10.13
N PRO A 110 12.75 -22.72 9.27
CA PRO A 110 12.98 -24.15 9.19
C PRO A 110 13.62 -24.60 10.51
N ASN A 111 12.78 -25.13 11.39
CA ASN A 111 13.06 -26.09 12.47
C ASN A 111 14.47 -26.01 13.08
N LYS A 112 14.57 -25.46 14.29
CA LYS A 112 15.74 -25.67 15.16
C LYS A 112 15.59 -26.98 15.93
#